data_AF-A0AA38HKB2-F1
#
_entry.id   AF-A0AA38HKB2-F1
#
_cell.length_a   1.000
_cell.length_b   1.000
_cell.length_c   1.000
_cell.angle_alpha   90.00
_cell.angle_beta   90.00
_cell.angle_gamma   90.00
#
_symmetry.space_group_name_H-M   'P 1'
#
loop_
_entity.id
_entity.type
_entity.pdbx_description
1 polymer ?
#
loop_
_entity_poly.entity_id
_entity_poly.type
_entity_poly.pdbx_seq_one_letter_code
_entity_poly.pdbx_strand_id
1 'polypeptide(L)' 'MPDDSKIKKKSTEQSESGLRVVILGPPGAGKGTQAPNLVEKYKICHLATGDMLRAAVKAGTSLGIKAKAIMDAGSYS' A
#
# COMPACT_ATOMS: atom_id res chain seq x y z
N MET A 1 33.79 25.33 -18.63
CA MET A 1 33.14 24.01 -18.51
C MET A 1 33.00 23.73 -17.02
N PRO A 2 31.79 23.67 -16.45
CA PRO A 2 31.62 23.32 -15.04
C PRO A 2 31.82 21.80 -14.85
N ASP A 3 32.48 21.48 -13.74
CA ASP A 3 32.94 20.19 -13.24
C ASP A 3 31.80 19.43 -12.55
N ASP A 4 31.39 18.28 -13.10
CA ASP A 4 30.31 17.43 -12.58
C ASP A 4 30.78 16.44 -11.49
N SER A 5 31.65 16.91 -10.60
CA SER A 5 31.90 16.29 -9.31
C SER A 5 30.68 16.44 -8.38
N LYS A 6 29.78 15.44 -8.38
CA LYS A 6 28.98 14.90 -7.24
C LYS A 6 27.59 14.44 -7.66
N ILE A 7 27.50 13.24 -8.25
CA ILE A 7 26.28 12.43 -8.10
C ILE A 7 26.42 11.64 -6.79
N LYS A 8 25.97 12.24 -5.69
CA LYS A 8 25.81 11.56 -4.39
C LYS A 8 24.87 10.37 -4.59
N LYS A 9 25.41 9.16 -4.67
CA LYS A 9 24.65 7.92 -4.47
C LYS A 9 24.15 7.93 -3.03
N LYS A 10 22.90 8.35 -2.84
CA LYS A 10 22.23 8.35 -1.55
C LYS A 10 21.93 6.90 -1.20
N SER A 11 22.56 6.47 -0.13
CA SER A 11 22.47 5.17 0.51
C SER A 11 21.02 4.75 0.78
N THR A 12 20.66 3.54 0.38
CA THR A 12 19.53 2.77 0.95
C THR A 12 19.87 1.29 0.92
N GLU A 13 20.89 0.90 1.71
CA GLU A 13 20.82 -0.37 2.41
C GLU A 13 19.88 -0.13 3.60
N GLN A 14 18.61 -0.48 3.44
CA GLN A 14 17.71 -0.69 4.57
C GLN A 14 17.63 -2.20 4.78
N SER A 15 18.46 -2.72 5.68
CA SER A 15 18.26 -4.00 6.32
C SER A 15 16.99 -3.89 7.18
N GLU A 16 15.81 -4.13 6.60
CA GLU A 16 14.57 -4.16 7.37
C GLU A 16 14.44 -5.51 8.09
N SER A 17 14.92 -5.59 9.33
CA SER A 17 14.36 -6.51 10.33
C SER A 17 13.03 -5.96 10.85
N GLY A 18 12.13 -5.57 9.93
CA GLY A 18 10.81 -5.02 10.22
C GLY A 18 9.75 -6.11 10.13
N LEU A 19 8.77 -6.10 11.03
CA LEU A 19 7.67 -7.06 11.01
C LEU A 19 6.81 -6.84 9.77
N ARG A 20 6.83 -7.80 8.83
CA ARG A 20 6.00 -7.81 7.62
C ARG A 20 4.85 -8.78 7.80
N VAL A 21 3.63 -8.26 7.87
CA VAL A 21 2.43 -9.07 8.08
C VAL A 21 1.47 -8.94 6.90
N VAL A 22 0.97 -10.08 6.43
CA VAL A 22 -0.10 -10.15 5.42
C VAL A 22 -1.34 -10.75 6.10
N ILE A 23 -2.46 -10.02 6.06
CA ILE A 23 -3.74 -10.48 6.60
C ILE A 23 -4.63 -10.95 5.45
N LEU A 24 -4.89 -12.26 5.37
CA LEU A 24 -5.72 -12.90 4.35
C LEU A 24 -7.00 -13.46 4.98
N GLY A 25 -8.06 -13.59 4.18
CA GLY A 25 -9.34 -14.13 4.65
C GLY A 25 -10.51 -13.70 3.76
N PRO A 26 -11.68 -14.35 3.90
CA PRO A 26 -12.85 -14.03 3.09
C PRO A 26 -13.37 -12.60 3.30
N PRO A 27 -14.17 -12.04 2.37
CA PRO A 27 -14.87 -10.79 2.61
C PRO A 27 -15.72 -10.91 3.89
N GLY A 28 -15.70 -9.89 4.75
CA GLY A 28 -16.37 -9.94 6.05
C GLY A 28 -15.58 -10.60 7.20
N ALA A 29 -14.39 -11.19 6.96
CA ALA A 29 -13.58 -11.81 8.01
C ALA A 29 -12.96 -10.84 9.06
N GLY A 30 -13.33 -9.56 9.05
CA GLY A 30 -12.85 -8.59 10.04
C GLY A 30 -11.40 -8.11 9.85
N LYS A 31 -10.77 -8.38 8.69
CA LYS A 31 -9.39 -7.96 8.40
C LYS A 31 -9.17 -6.46 8.59
N GLY A 32 -10.13 -5.65 8.10
CA GLY A 32 -10.10 -4.19 8.24
C GLY A 32 -10.25 -3.71 9.69
N THR A 33 -10.87 -4.52 10.55
CA THR A 33 -11.01 -4.24 11.99
C THR A 33 -9.74 -4.62 12.76
N GLN A 34 -9.05 -5.68 12.35
CA GLN A 34 -7.86 -6.19 13.05
C GLN A 34 -6.56 -5.53 12.61
N ALA A 35 -6.48 -5.03 11.37
CA ALA A 35 -5.27 -4.39 10.86
C ALA A 35 -4.84 -3.15 11.68
N PRO A 36 -5.75 -2.24 12.11
CA PRO A 36 -5.41 -1.13 13.01
C PRO A 36 -4.82 -1.58 14.35
N ASN A 37 -5.38 -2.65 14.95
CA ASN A 37 -4.88 -3.19 16.22
C ASN A 37 -3.44 -3.70 16.09
N LEU A 38 -3.11 -4.31 14.95
CA LEU A 38 -1.76 -4.80 14.64
C LEU A 38 -0.77 -3.64 14.42
N VAL A 39 -1.22 -2.59 13.75
CA VAL A 39 -0.47 -1.35 13.52
C VAL A 39 -0.14 -0.66 14.85
N GLU A 40 -1.10 -0.54 15.75
CA GLU A 40 -0.90 0.04 17.08
C GLU A 40 0.04 -0.80 17.93
N LYS A 41 -0.16 -2.13 17.97
CA LYS A 41 0.64 -3.04 18.79
C LYS A 41 2.09 -3.14 18.35
N TYR A 42 2.34 -3.24 17.05
CA TYR A 42 3.68 -3.47 16.51
C TYR A 42 4.33 -2.22 15.93
N LYS A 43 3.63 -1.07 15.96
CA LYS A 43 4.10 0.22 15.41
C LYS A 43 4.56 0.09 13.94
N ILE A 44 3.83 -0.70 13.16
CA ILE A 44 4.13 -0.97 11.74
C ILE A 44 3.27 -0.12 10.81
N CYS A 45 3.78 0.17 9.60
CA CYS A 45 3.00 0.90 8.59
C CYS A 45 1.82 0.04 8.09
N HIS A 46 0.63 0.64 8.02
CA HIS A 46 -0.55 -0.02 7.45
C HIS A 46 -0.60 0.18 5.92
N LEU A 47 -0.38 -0.89 5.17
CA LEU A 47 -0.52 -0.89 3.70
C LEU A 47 -1.73 -1.71 3.29
N ALA A 48 -2.89 -1.06 3.19
CA ALA A 48 -4.10 -1.68 2.68
C ALA A 48 -4.28 -1.34 1.19
N THR A 49 -3.91 -2.28 0.30
CA THR A 49 -4.07 -2.13 -1.15
C THR A 49 -5.51 -1.83 -1.55
N GLY A 50 -6.49 -2.42 -0.87
CA GLY A 50 -7.91 -2.12 -1.10
C GLY A 50 -8.30 -0.69 -0.76
N ASP A 51 -7.75 -0.11 0.33
CA ASP A 51 -8.05 1.28 0.71
C ASP A 51 -7.34 2.27 -0.21
N MET A 52 -6.09 2.00 -0.57
CA MET A 52 -5.36 2.80 -1.56
C MET A 52 -6.08 2.80 -2.92
N LEU A 53 -6.60 1.65 -3.35
CA LEU A 53 -7.36 1.53 -4.58
C LEU A 53 -8.68 2.32 -4.50
N ARG A 54 -9.46 2.15 -3.42
CA ARG A 54 -10.70 2.92 -3.18
C ARG A 54 -10.44 4.43 -3.10
N ALA A 55 -9.35 4.85 -2.47
CA ALA A 55 -8.95 6.25 -2.39
C ALA A 55 -8.57 6.80 -3.77
N ALA A 56 -7.81 6.04 -4.57
CA ALA A 56 -7.45 6.42 -5.95
C ALA A 56 -8.69 6.55 -6.85
N VAL A 57 -9.67 5.64 -6.70
CA VAL A 57 -10.99 5.70 -7.35
C VAL A 57 -11.74 6.97 -6.95
N LYS A 58 -11.83 7.25 -5.64
CA LYS A 58 -12.49 8.46 -5.11
C LYS A 58 -11.82 9.76 -5.58
N ALA A 59 -10.50 9.75 -5.69
CA ALA A 59 -9.71 10.90 -6.17
C ALA A 59 -9.78 11.10 -7.69
N GLY A 60 -10.43 10.21 -8.45
CA GLY A 60 -10.58 10.35 -9.91
C GLY A 60 -9.26 10.27 -10.68
N THR A 61 -8.22 9.68 -10.08
CA THR A 61 -6.91 9.52 -10.75
C THR A 61 -7.05 8.60 -11.96
N SER A 62 -6.15 8.73 -12.94
CA SER A 62 -6.12 7.84 -14.11
C SER A 62 -6.02 6.35 -13.71
N LEU A 63 -5.27 6.04 -12.64
CA LEU A 63 -5.21 4.73 -12.03
C LEU A 63 -6.55 4.34 -11.39
N GLY A 64 -7.16 5.26 -10.64
CA GLY A 64 -8.46 5.08 -10.01
C GLY A 64 -9.59 4.79 -10.98
N ILE A 65 -9.61 5.41 -12.15
CA ILE A 65 -10.64 5.16 -13.18
C ILE A 65 -10.51 3.73 -13.72
N LYS A 66 -9.28 3.28 -14.03
CA LYS A 66 -9.01 1.90 -14.46
C LYS A 66 -9.34 0.89 -13.37
N ALA A 67 -8.94 1.20 -12.14
CA ALA A 67 -9.26 0.39 -10.96
C ALA A 67 -10.76 0.28 -10.74
N LYS A 68 -11.50 1.37 -10.88
CA LYS A 68 -12.97 1.40 -10.76
C LYS A 68 -13.61 0.46 -11.77
N ALA A 69 -13.20 0.50 -13.04
CA ALA A 69 -13.71 -0.40 -14.05
C ALA A 69 -13.49 -1.89 -13.70
N ILE A 70 -12.34 -2.22 -13.09
CA ILE A 70 -12.02 -3.59 -12.66
C ILE A 70 -12.80 -3.98 -11.39
N MET A 71 -12.96 -3.07 -10.43
CA MET A 71 -13.71 -3.27 -9.20
C MET A 71 -15.22 -3.43 -9.45
N ASP A 72 -15.78 -2.59 -10.33
CA ASP A 72 -17.19 -2.60 -10.71
C ASP A 72 -17.53 -3.84 -11.57
N ALA A 73 -16.56 -4.37 -12.33
CA ALA A 73 -16.70 -5.62 -13.09
C ALA A 73 -16.76 -6.88 -12.21
N GLY A 74 -16.69 -6.77 -10.89
CA GLY A 74 -17.05 -7.84 -9.96
C GLY A 74 -16.16 -9.09 -10.00
N SER A 75 -14.95 -9.04 -10.54
CA SER A 75 -14.02 -10.19 -10.62
C SER A 75 -13.33 -10.54 -9.29
N TYR A 76 -14.11 -10.59 -8.20
CA TYR A 76 -13.73 -11.19 -6.93
C TYR A 76 -14.93 -11.95 -6.36
N SER A 77 -15.35 -13.00 -7.06
CA SER A 77 -16.05 -14.16 -6.48
C SER A 77 -15.06 -15.31 -6.34
#